data_AF-A0A1S2PDG9-F1
#
_entry.id   AF-A0A1S2PDG9-F1
#
_cell.length_a   1.000
_cell.length_b   1.000
_cell.length_c   1.000
_cell.angle_alpha   90.00
_cell.angle_beta   90.00
_cell.angle_gamma   90.00
#
_symmetry.space_group_name_H-M   'P 1'
#
loop_
_entity.id
_entity.type
_entity.pdbx_description
1 polymer ?
#
loop_
_entity_poly.entity_id
_entity_poly.type
_entity_poly.pdbx_seq_one_letter_code
_entity_poly.pdbx_strand_id
1 'polypeptide(L)'
;MTSTADLRLQHIVEQSAVALTDATGRFHKRHLTDAVREQLAREDLDPHIKAAALDKLAQSLVTGFGEQRNPRRRRTNRLFHPQDVIKLGNGIWVWMARATDSDIVEWRRLSRRNRARVDLADNEVQDYTDEVLDAFRAHTDIVYLEDLERVVFGWTEDHTDQAALPES
;
A
#
# COMPACT_ATOMS: atom_id res chain seq x y z
N MET A 1 -1.51 17.71 2.91
CA MET A 1 -0.94 18.48 1.78
C MET A 1 0.30 17.78 1.30
N THR A 2 0.31 17.29 0.06
CA THR A 2 1.46 16.64 -0.57
C THR A 2 2.54 17.69 -0.84
N SER A 3 3.77 17.48 -0.36
CA SER A 3 4.83 18.47 -0.58
C SER A 3 5.29 18.47 -2.04
N THR A 4 5.89 19.58 -2.50
CA THR A 4 6.50 19.66 -3.84
C THR A 4 7.57 18.58 -4.04
N ALA A 5 8.31 18.24 -2.99
CA ALA A 5 9.28 17.14 -3.00
C ALA A 5 8.60 15.77 -3.16
N ASP A 6 7.45 15.54 -2.50
CA ASP A 6 6.69 14.30 -2.66
C ASP A 6 6.17 14.14 -4.10
N LEU A 7 5.64 15.20 -4.69
CA LEU A 7 5.18 15.21 -6.08
C LEU A 7 6.32 14.91 -7.04
N ARG A 8 7.51 15.47 -6.80
CA ARG A 8 8.68 15.23 -7.65
C ARG A 8 9.16 13.77 -7.55
N LEU A 9 9.18 13.20 -6.34
CA LEU A 9 9.53 11.78 -6.14
C LEU A 9 8.50 10.86 -6.79
N GLN A 10 7.20 11.18 -6.70
CA GLN A 10 6.15 10.43 -7.38
C GLN A 10 6.31 10.48 -8.90
N HIS A 11 6.60 11.65 -9.46
CA HIS A 11 6.81 11.81 -10.90
C HIS A 11 7.98 10.96 -11.42
N ILE A 12 9.08 10.88 -10.66
CA ILE A 12 10.22 10.00 -10.98
C ILE A 12 9.77 8.53 -11.08
N VAL A 13 8.94 8.07 -10.13
CA VAL A 13 8.40 6.70 -10.14
C VAL A 13 7.49 6.47 -11.34
N GLU A 14 6.58 7.40 -11.62
CA GLU A 14 5.64 7.30 -12.75
C GLU A 14 6.37 7.26 -14.09
N GLN A 15 7.33 8.16 -14.31
CA GLN A 15 8.16 8.17 -15.53
C GLN A 15 8.94 6.86 -15.69
N SER A 16 9.53 6.36 -14.60
CA SER A 16 10.23 5.07 -14.62
C SER A 16 9.30 3.91 -14.93
N ALA A 17 8.07 3.92 -14.40
CA ALA A 17 7.07 2.88 -14.66
C ALA A 17 6.65 2.89 -16.13
N VAL A 18 6.32 4.06 -16.69
CA VAL A 18 5.97 4.20 -18.12
C VAL A 18 7.11 3.72 -19.01
N ALA A 19 8.35 4.09 -18.72
CA ALA A 19 9.51 3.70 -19.53
C ALA A 19 9.81 2.19 -19.50
N LEU A 20 9.44 1.49 -18.43
CA LEU A 20 9.66 0.05 -18.25
C LEU A 20 8.46 -0.81 -18.66
N THR A 21 7.32 -0.18 -18.97
CA THR A 21 6.10 -0.89 -19.33
C THR A 21 6.23 -1.48 -20.73
N ASP A 22 6.01 -2.77 -20.84
CA ASP A 22 6.09 -3.48 -22.11
C ASP A 22 4.85 -3.24 -22.99
N ALA A 23 4.87 -3.82 -24.21
CA ALA A 23 3.77 -3.70 -25.16
C ALA A 23 2.43 -4.31 -24.67
N THR A 24 2.44 -5.08 -23.58
CA THR A 24 1.24 -5.66 -22.95
C THR A 24 0.78 -4.88 -21.72
N GLY A 25 1.39 -3.71 -21.44
CA GLY A 25 1.04 -2.88 -20.28
C GLY A 25 1.64 -3.39 -18.97
N ARG A 26 2.62 -4.29 -18.99
CA ARG A 26 3.21 -4.89 -17.79
C ARG A 26 4.60 -4.34 -17.48
N PHE A 27 4.91 -4.21 -16.20
CA PHE A 27 6.26 -3.89 -15.73
C PHE A 27 6.60 -4.70 -14.47
N HIS A 28 7.88 -5.01 -14.29
CA HIS A 28 8.35 -5.74 -13.11
C HIS A 28 8.73 -4.78 -11.98
N LYS A 29 8.12 -4.96 -10.80
CA LYS A 29 8.42 -4.17 -9.58
C LYS A 29 9.91 -4.06 -9.28
N ARG A 30 10.68 -5.13 -9.47
CA ARG A 30 12.13 -5.13 -9.24
C ARG A 30 12.83 -4.15 -10.18
N HIS A 31 12.53 -4.20 -11.47
CA HIS A 31 13.12 -3.29 -12.46
C HIS A 31 12.72 -1.85 -12.19
N LEU A 32 11.46 -1.60 -11.80
CA LEU A 32 11.00 -0.27 -11.38
C LEU A 32 11.81 0.24 -10.18
N THR A 33 12.05 -0.60 -9.18
CA THR A 33 12.85 -0.25 -8.00
C THR A 33 14.28 0.10 -8.38
N ASP A 34 14.90 -0.69 -9.27
CA ASP A 34 16.27 -0.46 -9.71
C ASP A 34 16.39 0.81 -10.59
N ALA A 35 15.43 1.06 -11.50
CA ALA A 35 15.38 2.26 -12.32
C ALA A 35 15.17 3.54 -11.49
N VAL A 36 14.25 3.51 -10.53
CA VAL A 36 14.04 4.65 -9.61
C VAL A 36 15.30 4.92 -8.80
N ARG A 37 15.97 3.86 -8.28
CA ARG A 37 17.24 4.03 -7.55
C ARG A 37 18.29 4.69 -8.43
N GLU A 38 18.41 4.26 -9.69
CA GLU A 38 19.37 4.80 -10.63
C GLU A 38 19.07 6.26 -10.97
N GLN A 39 17.79 6.62 -11.18
CA GLN A 39 17.37 7.99 -11.45
C GLN A 39 17.64 8.92 -10.25
N LEU A 40 17.33 8.46 -9.04
CA LEU A 40 17.65 9.20 -7.81
C LEU A 40 19.15 9.39 -7.58
N ALA A 41 19.99 8.48 -8.10
CA ALA A 41 21.45 8.57 -8.00
C ALA A 41 22.08 9.46 -9.09
N ARG A 42 21.44 9.57 -10.26
CA ARG A 42 21.91 10.39 -11.39
C ARG A 42 21.49 11.85 -11.30
N GLU A 43 20.27 12.11 -10.82
CA GLU A 43 19.78 13.48 -10.68
C GLU A 43 20.57 14.18 -9.56
N ASP A 44 21.14 15.35 -9.83
CA ASP A 44 21.55 16.25 -8.74
C ASP A 44 20.30 16.82 -8.10
N LEU A 45 19.66 15.98 -7.26
CA LEU A 45 18.42 16.32 -6.60
C LEU A 45 18.66 17.48 -5.63
N ASP A 46 17.76 18.45 -5.64
CA ASP A 46 17.78 19.52 -4.66
C ASP A 46 17.83 18.94 -3.23
N PRO A 47 18.54 19.58 -2.29
CA PRO A 47 18.70 19.07 -0.93
C PRO A 47 17.38 18.74 -0.22
N HIS A 48 16.32 19.50 -0.50
CA HIS A 48 15.00 19.28 0.09
C HIS A 48 14.30 18.01 -0.46
N ILE A 49 14.55 17.62 -1.71
CA ILE A 49 14.05 16.36 -2.30
C ILE A 49 14.81 15.18 -1.72
N LYS A 50 16.15 15.30 -1.59
CA LYS A 50 16.99 14.29 -0.92
C LYS A 50 16.52 14.03 0.52
N ALA A 51 16.22 15.10 1.27
CA ALA A 51 15.67 14.98 2.62
C ALA A 51 14.32 14.21 2.64
N ALA A 52 13.38 14.57 1.75
CA ALA A 52 12.10 13.88 1.65
C ALA A 52 12.25 12.38 1.28
N ALA A 53 13.19 12.04 0.40
CA ALA A 53 13.48 10.65 0.05
C ALA A 53 14.05 9.86 1.25
N LEU A 54 14.94 10.48 2.04
CA LEU A 54 15.47 9.89 3.26
C LEU A 54 14.38 9.66 4.31
N ASP A 55 13.47 10.62 4.49
CA ASP A 55 12.35 10.49 5.42
C ASP A 55 11.42 9.33 5.02
N LYS A 56 11.09 9.20 3.74
CA LYS A 56 10.32 8.05 3.22
C LYS A 56 11.04 6.72 3.43
N LEU A 57 12.36 6.69 3.20
CA LEU A 57 13.17 5.48 3.46
C LEU A 57 13.14 5.13 4.95
N ALA A 58 13.37 6.09 5.85
CA ALA A 58 13.32 5.89 7.28
C ALA A 58 11.96 5.38 7.73
N GLN A 59 10.86 5.98 7.25
CA GLN A 59 9.50 5.53 7.54
C GLN A 59 9.24 4.11 7.04
N SER A 60 9.72 3.77 5.84
CA SER A 60 9.60 2.42 5.27
C SER A 60 10.37 1.38 6.10
N LEU A 61 11.59 1.70 6.52
CA LEU A 61 12.41 0.84 7.38
C LEU A 61 11.76 0.62 8.74
N VAL A 62 11.24 1.68 9.38
CA VAL A 62 10.53 1.59 10.66
C VAL A 62 9.26 0.73 10.51
N THR A 63 8.47 0.96 9.47
CA THR A 63 7.28 0.15 9.17
C THR A 63 7.64 -1.32 8.97
N GLY A 64 8.67 -1.60 8.17
CA GLY A 64 9.15 -2.96 7.89
C GLY A 64 9.64 -3.67 9.15
N PHE A 65 10.38 -2.98 10.03
CA PHE A 65 10.76 -3.50 11.34
C PHE A 65 9.53 -3.89 12.17
N GLY A 66 8.51 -3.04 12.22
CA GLY A 66 7.25 -3.33 12.90
C GLY A 66 6.55 -4.57 12.33
N GLU A 67 6.48 -4.72 11.00
CA GLU A 67 5.85 -5.87 10.33
C GLU A 67 6.60 -7.20 10.54
N GLN A 68 7.94 -7.14 10.56
CA GLN A 68 8.78 -8.31 10.85
C GLN A 68 8.63 -8.78 12.30
N ARG A 69 8.38 -7.85 13.22
CA ARG A 69 8.22 -8.12 14.65
C ARG A 69 6.75 -8.18 15.10
N ASN A 70 5.80 -8.21 14.17
CA ASN A 70 4.40 -8.40 14.53
C ASN A 70 4.19 -9.77 15.19
N PRO A 71 3.43 -9.87 16.30
CA PRO A 71 3.17 -11.14 16.97
C PRO A 71 2.48 -12.13 16.04
N ARG A 72 3.06 -13.32 15.88
CA ARG A 72 2.53 -14.41 15.02
C ARG A 72 2.26 -15.67 15.81
N ARG A 73 1.34 -16.50 15.33
CA ARG A 73 1.09 -17.82 15.95
C ARG A 73 2.34 -18.69 15.83
N ARG A 74 2.78 -19.23 16.96
CA ARG A 74 3.92 -20.14 17.07
C ARG A 74 3.43 -21.57 17.30
N ARG A 75 4.33 -22.55 17.22
CA ARG A 75 4.02 -23.98 17.44
C ARG A 75 3.31 -24.26 18.77
N THR A 76 3.53 -23.43 19.79
CA THR A 76 2.87 -23.51 21.11
C THR A 76 1.44 -22.96 21.13
N ASN A 77 0.89 -22.56 19.99
CA ASN A 77 -0.38 -21.84 19.85
C ASN A 77 -0.43 -20.51 20.65
N ARG A 78 0.74 -19.99 21.06
CA ARG A 78 0.89 -18.67 21.69
C ARG A 78 1.39 -17.66 20.66
N LEU A 79 1.06 -16.38 20.88
CA LEU A 79 1.57 -15.25 20.11
C LEU A 79 2.84 -14.64 20.71
N PHE A 80 3.15 -14.95 21.98
CA PHE A 80 4.22 -14.31 22.71
C PHE A 80 5.61 -14.65 22.14
N HIS A 81 6.41 -13.60 21.97
CA HIS A 81 7.85 -13.68 21.86
C HIS A 81 8.46 -12.36 22.35
N PRO A 82 9.53 -12.40 23.16
CA PRO A 82 10.00 -11.21 23.88
C PRO A 82 10.46 -10.07 22.98
N GLN A 83 10.89 -10.38 21.75
CA GLN A 83 11.37 -9.41 20.76
C GLN A 83 10.31 -9.04 19.71
N ASP A 84 9.08 -9.51 19.87
CA ASP A 84 7.97 -9.06 19.04
C ASP A 84 7.43 -7.74 19.63
N VAL A 85 6.75 -6.95 18.81
CA VAL A 85 6.29 -5.60 19.14
C VAL A 85 4.78 -5.52 19.03
N ILE A 86 4.12 -5.01 20.06
CA ILE A 86 2.70 -4.68 20.07
C ILE A 86 2.53 -3.22 19.65
N LYS A 87 1.65 -2.98 18.67
CA LYS A 87 1.30 -1.64 18.18
C LYS A 87 0.03 -1.15 18.89
N LEU A 88 0.15 -0.07 19.66
CA LEU A 88 -0.90 0.49 20.52
C LEU A 88 -1.64 1.68 19.88
N GLY A 89 -1.34 2.02 18.62
CA GLY A 89 -1.92 3.20 17.96
C GLY A 89 -1.13 4.48 18.25
N ASN A 90 -1.44 5.57 17.54
CA ASN A 90 -0.77 6.87 17.68
C ASN A 90 0.77 6.83 17.60
N GLY A 91 1.33 5.83 16.91
CA GLY A 91 2.79 5.62 16.82
C GLY A 91 3.44 4.97 18.04
N ILE A 92 2.68 4.56 19.06
CA ILE A 92 3.22 3.94 20.28
C ILE A 92 3.35 2.44 20.11
N TRP A 93 4.57 1.93 20.28
CA TRP A 93 4.92 0.52 20.17
C TRP A 93 5.57 0.03 21.45
N VAL A 94 5.20 -1.17 21.91
CA VAL A 94 5.77 -1.79 23.11
C VAL A 94 6.33 -3.17 22.80
N TRP A 95 7.54 -3.46 23.29
CA TRP A 95 8.08 -4.81 23.23
C TRP A 95 7.19 -5.77 24.03
N MET A 96 6.85 -6.93 23.49
CA MET A 96 6.00 -7.90 24.19
C MET A 96 6.57 -8.32 25.55
N ALA A 97 7.89 -8.36 25.73
CA ALA A 97 8.53 -8.65 27.02
C ALA A 97 8.25 -7.60 28.10
N ARG A 98 7.79 -6.40 27.71
CA ARG A 98 7.51 -5.26 28.60
C ARG A 98 6.05 -4.83 28.56
N ALA A 99 5.22 -5.52 27.77
CA ALA A 99 3.81 -5.18 27.65
C ALA A 99 3.08 -5.46 28.96
N THR A 100 2.27 -4.48 29.37
CA THR A 100 1.40 -4.52 30.55
C THR A 100 0.02 -5.05 30.18
N ASP A 101 -0.84 -5.25 31.17
CA ASP A 101 -2.24 -5.63 30.96
C ASP A 101 -3.02 -4.57 30.17
N SER A 102 -2.79 -3.28 30.44
CA SER A 102 -3.40 -2.19 29.68
C SER A 102 -2.97 -2.19 28.21
N ASP A 103 -1.68 -2.43 27.92
CA ASP A 103 -1.17 -2.53 26.55
C ASP A 103 -1.85 -3.67 25.77
N ILE A 104 -2.07 -4.82 26.43
CA ILE A 104 -2.74 -5.97 25.82
C ILE A 104 -4.21 -5.67 25.52
N VAL A 105 -4.90 -4.94 26.40
CA VAL A 105 -6.29 -4.51 26.18
C VAL A 105 -6.41 -3.57 24.99
N GLU A 106 -5.52 -2.58 24.90
CA GLU A 106 -5.50 -1.63 23.78
C GLU A 106 -5.18 -2.32 22.46
N TRP A 107 -4.15 -3.17 22.45
CA TRP A 107 -3.80 -3.96 21.28
C TRP A 107 -4.94 -4.84 20.79
N ARG A 108 -5.66 -5.51 21.71
CA ARG A 108 -6.85 -6.29 21.38
C ARG A 108 -7.93 -5.43 20.72
N ARG A 109 -8.17 -4.22 21.24
CA ARG A 109 -9.17 -3.29 20.68
C ARG A 109 -8.81 -2.90 19.25
N LEU A 110 -7.55 -2.54 19.01
CA LEU A 110 -7.05 -2.15 17.69
C LEU A 110 -7.03 -3.31 16.71
N SER A 111 -6.54 -4.48 17.13
CA SER A 111 -6.51 -5.68 16.29
C SER A 111 -7.91 -6.06 15.79
N ARG A 112 -8.94 -5.96 16.64
CA ARG A 112 -10.34 -6.19 16.24
C ARG A 112 -10.84 -5.19 15.21
N ARG A 113 -10.60 -3.91 15.43
CA ARG A 113 -11.01 -2.84 14.52
C ARG A 113 -10.33 -2.97 13.16
N ASN A 114 -9.02 -3.23 13.17
CA ASN A 114 -8.24 -3.41 11.94
C ASN A 114 -8.72 -4.64 11.17
N ARG A 115 -8.99 -5.76 11.85
CA ARG A 115 -9.52 -6.95 11.18
C ARG A 115 -10.86 -6.67 10.51
N ALA A 116 -11.82 -6.06 11.22
CA ALA A 116 -13.11 -5.74 10.62
C ALA A 116 -12.99 -4.85 9.38
N ARG A 117 -12.05 -3.90 9.38
CA ARG A 117 -11.77 -3.05 8.22
C ARG A 117 -11.12 -3.81 7.07
N VAL A 118 -10.17 -4.71 7.37
CA VAL A 118 -9.52 -5.55 6.35
C VAL A 118 -10.53 -6.50 5.73
N ASP A 119 -11.34 -7.19 6.55
CA ASP A 119 -12.36 -8.12 6.06
C ASP A 119 -13.38 -7.40 5.15
N LEU A 120 -13.77 -6.16 5.49
CA LEU A 120 -14.65 -5.35 4.65
C LEU A 120 -14.01 -4.99 3.31
N ALA A 121 -12.76 -4.50 3.33
CA ALA A 121 -12.05 -4.13 2.11
C ALA A 121 -11.77 -5.36 1.22
N ASP A 122 -11.45 -6.51 1.81
CA ASP A 122 -11.25 -7.75 1.08
C ASP A 122 -12.56 -8.20 0.40
N ASN A 123 -13.71 -8.06 1.08
CA ASN A 123 -15.01 -8.35 0.47
C ASN A 123 -15.32 -7.41 -0.72
N GLU A 124 -15.12 -6.10 -0.56
CA GLU A 124 -15.33 -5.13 -1.65
C GLU A 124 -14.46 -5.47 -2.88
N VAL A 125 -13.22 -5.90 -2.66
CA VAL A 125 -12.34 -6.35 -3.74
C VAL A 125 -12.85 -7.65 -4.37
N GLN A 126 -13.30 -8.63 -3.57
CA GLN A 126 -13.87 -9.88 -4.10
C GLN A 126 -15.11 -9.60 -4.97
N ASP A 127 -16.05 -8.81 -4.46
CA ASP A 127 -17.29 -8.46 -5.15
C ASP A 127 -16.97 -7.79 -6.49
N TYR A 128 -16.08 -6.79 -6.51
CA TYR A 128 -15.61 -6.15 -7.75
C TYR A 128 -14.98 -7.16 -8.71
N THR A 129 -14.10 -8.05 -8.24
CA THR A 129 -13.44 -9.01 -9.13
C THR A 129 -14.41 -10.05 -9.69
N ASP A 130 -15.41 -10.48 -8.92
CA ASP A 130 -16.42 -11.42 -9.38
C ASP A 130 -17.31 -10.77 -10.46
N GLU A 131 -17.76 -9.52 -10.25
CA GLU A 131 -18.51 -8.74 -11.24
C GLU A 131 -17.73 -8.56 -12.55
N VAL A 132 -16.45 -8.17 -12.47
CA VAL A 132 -15.59 -7.99 -13.64
C VAL A 132 -15.35 -9.32 -14.37
N LEU A 133 -15.13 -10.41 -13.66
CA LEU A 133 -14.91 -11.73 -14.27
C LEU A 133 -16.17 -12.24 -14.99
N ASP A 134 -17.35 -12.04 -14.40
CA ASP A 134 -18.61 -12.38 -15.04
C ASP A 134 -18.89 -11.50 -16.27
N ALA A 135 -18.54 -10.21 -16.21
CA ALA A 135 -18.63 -9.32 -17.37
C ALA A 135 -17.69 -9.75 -18.51
N PHE A 136 -16.43 -10.12 -18.24
CA PHE A 136 -15.55 -10.69 -19.28
C PHE A 136 -16.11 -11.99 -19.90
N ARG A 137 -16.77 -12.84 -19.10
CA ARG A 137 -17.41 -14.06 -19.60
C ARG A 137 -18.62 -13.75 -20.49
N ALA A 138 -19.37 -12.70 -20.18
CA ALA A 138 -20.52 -12.26 -20.97
C ALA A 138 -20.12 -11.49 -22.25
N HIS A 139 -18.99 -10.78 -22.22
CA HIS A 139 -18.49 -9.92 -23.30
C HIS A 139 -17.15 -10.44 -23.85
N THR A 140 -17.17 -11.64 -24.44
CA THR A 140 -15.95 -12.35 -24.88
C THR A 140 -15.13 -11.67 -25.98
N ASP A 141 -15.69 -10.66 -26.64
CA ASP A 141 -15.03 -9.80 -27.63
C ASP A 141 -14.16 -8.71 -26.99
N ILE A 142 -14.39 -8.38 -25.72
CA ILE A 142 -13.63 -7.39 -24.97
C ILE A 142 -12.41 -8.07 -24.32
N VAL A 143 -11.21 -7.55 -24.62
CA VAL A 143 -9.94 -8.13 -24.17
C VAL A 143 -9.33 -7.38 -22.99
N TYR A 144 -9.53 -6.06 -22.92
CA TYR A 144 -8.90 -5.20 -21.91
C TYR A 144 -9.90 -4.68 -20.89
N LEU A 145 -9.46 -4.52 -19.64
CA LEU A 145 -10.31 -4.07 -18.54
C LEU A 145 -10.84 -2.65 -18.76
N GLU A 146 -10.03 -1.72 -19.29
CA GLU A 146 -10.48 -0.35 -19.59
C GLU A 146 -11.71 -0.32 -20.52
N ASP A 147 -11.70 -1.15 -21.56
CA ASP A 147 -12.82 -1.25 -22.50
C ASP A 147 -14.06 -1.84 -21.83
N LEU A 148 -13.88 -2.83 -20.96
CA LEU A 148 -14.97 -3.43 -20.19
C LEU A 148 -15.58 -2.42 -19.21
N GLU A 149 -14.74 -1.68 -18.48
CA GLU A 149 -15.14 -0.61 -17.57
C GLU A 149 -15.94 0.48 -18.29
N ARG A 150 -15.52 0.88 -19.49
CA ARG A 150 -16.25 1.86 -20.31
C ARG A 150 -17.58 1.33 -20.84
N VAL A 151 -17.59 0.11 -21.38
CA VAL A 151 -18.74 -0.43 -22.12
C VAL A 151 -19.81 -1.00 -21.20
N VAL A 152 -19.41 -1.73 -20.16
CA VAL A 152 -20.32 -2.46 -19.26
C VAL A 152 -20.64 -1.64 -18.01
N PHE A 153 -19.63 -1.02 -17.41
CA PHE A 153 -19.75 -0.31 -16.14
C PHE A 153 -19.89 1.22 -16.28
N GLY A 154 -19.77 1.73 -17.51
CA GLY A 154 -19.98 3.15 -17.82
C GLY A 154 -18.90 4.08 -17.27
N TRP A 155 -17.69 3.57 -17.00
CA TRP A 155 -16.58 4.40 -16.57
C TRP A 155 -16.23 5.45 -17.65
N THR A 156 -15.99 6.68 -17.22
CA THR A 156 -15.55 7.80 -18.08
C THR A 156 -14.42 8.57 -17.40
N GLU A 157 -13.68 9.37 -18.16
CA GLU A 157 -12.58 10.20 -17.63
C GLU A 157 -13.03 11.14 -16.49
N ASP A 158 -14.29 11.57 -16.47
CA ASP A 158 -14.87 12.38 -15.40
C ASP A 158 -14.90 11.68 -14.03
N HIS A 159 -14.80 10.34 -14.00
CA HIS A 159 -14.74 9.56 -12.77
C HIS A 159 -13.34 9.58 -12.14
N THR A 160 -12.33 10.11 -12.81
CA THR A 160 -10.94 10.17 -12.31
C THR A 160 -10.77 11.14 -11.14
N ASP A 161 -11.66 12.15 -11.02
CA ASP A 161 -11.57 13.20 -9.99
C ASP A 161 -12.14 12.80 -8.62
N GLN A 162 -12.81 11.64 -8.48
CA GLN A 162 -13.46 11.23 -7.22
C GLN A 162 -12.52 10.59 -6.18
N ALA A 163 -11.21 10.52 -6.44
CA ALA A 163 -10.22 10.09 -5.44
C ALA A 163 -9.83 11.18 -4.42
N ALA A 164 -10.45 12.37 -4.47
CA ALA A 164 -10.38 13.32 -3.36
C ALA A 164 -11.33 12.87 -2.24
N LEU A 165 -10.76 12.30 -1.17
CA LEU A 165 -11.48 11.92 0.05
C LEU A 165 -12.42 13.05 0.51
N PRO A 166 -13.65 12.73 0.98
CA PRO A 166 -14.56 13.74 1.50
C PRO A 166 -13.95 14.46 2.70
N GLU A 167 -13.84 15.79 2.62
CA GLU A 167 -13.68 16.63 3.81
C GLU A 167 -15.03 16.68 4.54
N SER A 168 -15.14 16.01 5.69
CA SER A 168 -16.12 16.31 6.74
C SER A 168 -15.59 15.85 8.10
#